data_AF-A0A0N1CD04-F1
#
_entry.id   AF-A0A0N1CD04-F1
#
_cell.length_a   1.000
_cell.length_b   1.000
_cell.length_c   1.000
_cell.angle_alpha   90.00
_cell.angle_beta   90.00
_cell.angle_gamma   90.00
#
_symmetry.space_group_name_H-M   'P 1'
#
loop_
_entity.id
_entity.type
_entity.pdbx_description
1 polymer ?
#
loop_
_entity_poly.entity_id
_entity_poly.type
_entity_poly.pdbx_seq_one_letter_code
_entity_poly.pdbx_strand_id
1 'polypeptide(L)'
;MVVRLRSLRGLRRRRRVQSRTVSPAMGGAPRKKRSTEEHDAQVALFREHIVPRLHADAVAFAVPNGGHRAKREAIKIRDEGGSAGVPDICIIWRGVTYFLEMKALKGRVRPAQHVMMARLRGAGAICAVAKGLHEAIAQLEKWGLLRPAGEDTGAREIAA
;
A
#
# COMPACT_ATOMS: atom_id res chain seq x y z
N MET A 1 66.03 -22.41 -53.96
CA MET A 1 65.43 -23.33 -54.96
C MET A 1 64.16 -22.66 -55.48
N VAL A 2 64.05 -22.53 -56.80
CA VAL A 2 62.95 -21.86 -57.52
C VAL A 2 61.67 -22.71 -57.48
N VAL A 3 60.59 -22.19 -58.08
CA VAL A 3 59.29 -22.78 -58.51
C VAL A 3 58.14 -22.74 -57.48
N ARG A 4 56.88 -22.37 -57.78
CA ARG A 4 56.15 -22.20 -59.05
C ARG A 4 54.83 -21.40 -58.85
N LEU A 5 54.33 -20.91 -59.98
CA LEU A 5 53.16 -20.08 -60.26
C LEU A 5 51.75 -20.64 -59.91
N ARG A 6 50.84 -19.66 -59.66
CA ARG A 6 49.43 -19.46 -60.12
C ARG A 6 48.35 -20.54 -59.89
N SER A 7 47.20 -20.11 -59.35
CA SER A 7 45.84 -20.29 -59.93
C SER A 7 44.77 -19.70 -58.99
N LEU A 8 44.16 -18.55 -59.31
CA LEU A 8 42.79 -18.34 -59.83
C LEU A 8 41.59 -18.77 -58.95
N ARG A 9 40.84 -17.74 -58.55
CA ARG A 9 39.37 -17.61 -58.51
C ARG A 9 38.57 -18.64 -57.70
N GLY A 10 38.02 -18.17 -56.57
CA GLY A 10 36.87 -18.76 -55.89
C GLY A 10 36.00 -17.67 -55.27
N LEU A 11 34.83 -17.47 -55.86
CA LEU A 11 33.77 -16.53 -55.50
C LEU A 11 33.52 -16.41 -53.98
N ARG A 12 33.57 -15.19 -53.44
CA ARG A 12 33.00 -14.85 -52.13
C ARG A 12 31.50 -15.10 -52.14
N ARG A 13 31.03 -16.23 -51.62
CA ARG A 13 29.60 -16.43 -51.31
C ARG A 13 29.22 -15.52 -50.15
N ARG A 14 28.53 -14.41 -50.44
CA ARG A 14 27.78 -13.65 -49.43
C ARG A 14 26.77 -14.60 -48.79
N ARG A 15 26.96 -14.97 -47.51
CA ARG A 15 25.91 -15.64 -46.74
C ARG A 15 24.77 -14.64 -46.55
N ARG A 16 23.62 -14.95 -47.14
CA ARG A 16 22.34 -14.28 -46.90
C ARG A 16 21.96 -14.50 -45.43
N VAL A 17 22.08 -13.47 -44.61
CA VAL A 17 21.55 -13.48 -43.23
C VAL A 17 20.04 -13.51 -43.37
N GLN A 18 19.41 -14.65 -43.02
CA GLN A 18 17.97 -14.71 -42.90
C GLN A 18 17.58 -13.90 -41.66
N SER A 19 16.88 -12.79 -41.87
CA SER A 19 16.25 -12.02 -40.80
C SER A 19 15.22 -12.91 -40.11
N ARG A 20 15.53 -13.38 -38.91
CA ARG A 20 14.53 -13.97 -38.02
C ARG A 20 13.58 -12.84 -37.62
N THR A 21 12.37 -12.87 -38.18
CA THR A 21 11.24 -12.07 -37.70
C THR A 21 11.01 -12.41 -36.23
N VAL A 22 11.31 -11.46 -35.35
CA VAL A 22 10.97 -11.55 -33.93
C VAL A 22 9.50 -11.16 -33.84
N SER A 23 8.61 -12.14 -33.64
CA SER A 23 7.22 -11.86 -33.31
C SER A 23 7.17 -11.02 -32.03
N PRO A 24 6.32 -9.99 -31.94
CA PRO A 24 6.19 -9.23 -30.71
C PRO A 24 5.55 -10.14 -29.66
N ALA A 25 6.26 -10.36 -28.56
CA ALA A 25 5.68 -11.02 -27.40
C ALA A 25 4.50 -10.17 -26.92
N MET A 26 3.30 -10.73 -27.01
CA MET A 26 2.09 -10.17 -26.41
C MET A 26 2.38 -9.89 -24.94
N GLY A 27 2.43 -8.60 -24.57
CA GLY A 27 2.64 -8.17 -23.20
C GLY A 27 1.61 -8.81 -22.30
N GLY A 28 2.08 -9.62 -21.34
CA GLY A 28 1.21 -10.20 -20.33
C GLY A 28 0.44 -9.08 -19.63
N ALA A 29 -0.88 -9.26 -19.48
CA ALA A 29 -1.72 -8.33 -18.75
C ALA A 29 -1.08 -8.00 -17.38
N PRO A 30 -1.14 -6.72 -16.93
CA PRO A 30 -0.53 -6.33 -15.67
C PRO A 30 -1.09 -7.22 -14.56
N ARG A 31 -0.20 -7.95 -13.89
CA ARG A 31 -0.57 -8.88 -12.82
C ARG A 31 -1.22 -8.06 -11.71
N LYS A 32 -2.54 -8.22 -11.52
CA LYS A 32 -3.32 -7.53 -10.49
C LYS A 32 -2.59 -7.68 -9.15
N LYS A 33 -2.21 -6.57 -8.52
CA LYS A 33 -1.55 -6.55 -7.22
C LYS A 33 -2.45 -7.35 -6.26
N ARG A 34 -1.93 -8.42 -5.63
CA ARG A 34 -2.72 -9.22 -4.68
C ARG A 34 -3.24 -8.29 -3.59
N SER A 35 -4.55 -8.14 -3.51
CA SER A 35 -5.18 -7.56 -2.32
C SER A 35 -4.83 -8.43 -1.12
N THR A 36 -4.46 -7.82 -0.01
CA THR A 36 -4.21 -8.52 1.25
C THR A 36 -5.47 -8.44 2.10
N GLU A 37 -5.71 -9.43 2.96
CA GLU A 37 -6.80 -9.38 3.96
C GLU A 37 -6.78 -8.08 4.78
N GLU A 38 -5.59 -7.54 5.06
CA GLU A 38 -5.39 -6.23 5.71
C GLU A 38 -6.00 -5.09 4.90
N HIS A 39 -5.72 -5.04 3.59
CA HIS A 39 -6.25 -4.01 2.71
C HIS A 39 -7.76 -4.12 2.56
N ASP A 40 -8.27 -5.33 2.30
CA ASP A 40 -9.71 -5.55 2.13
C ASP A 40 -10.49 -5.17 3.40
N ALA A 41 -9.98 -5.53 4.58
CA ALA A 41 -10.58 -5.15 5.86
C ALA A 41 -10.56 -3.63 6.09
N GLN A 42 -9.47 -2.95 5.76
CA GLN A 42 -9.40 -1.49 5.90
C GLN A 42 -10.35 -0.78 4.93
N VAL A 43 -10.47 -1.26 3.68
CA VAL A 43 -11.41 -0.73 2.70
C VAL A 43 -12.85 -0.88 3.20
N ALA A 44 -13.22 -2.08 3.68
CA ALA A 44 -14.54 -2.32 4.25
C ALA A 44 -14.80 -1.43 5.46
N LEU A 45 -13.83 -1.30 6.37
CA LEU A 45 -13.94 -0.44 7.55
C LEU A 45 -14.21 1.01 7.17
N PHE A 46 -13.48 1.57 6.20
CA PHE A 46 -13.71 2.95 5.75
C PHE A 46 -15.09 3.10 5.11
N ARG A 47 -15.43 2.22 4.16
CA ARG A 47 -16.64 2.33 3.35
C ARG A 47 -17.92 2.11 4.16
N GLU A 48 -17.92 1.13 5.05
CA GLU A 48 -19.14 0.64 5.71
C GLU A 48 -19.30 1.19 7.13
N HIS A 49 -18.22 1.68 7.75
CA HIS A 49 -18.25 2.13 9.14
C HIS A 49 -17.75 3.56 9.33
N ILE A 50 -16.52 3.89 8.93
CA ILE A 50 -15.96 5.23 9.21
C ILE A 50 -16.75 6.30 8.44
N VAL A 51 -16.86 6.22 7.11
CA VAL A 51 -17.56 7.23 6.31
C VAL A 51 -19.02 7.46 6.76
N PRO A 52 -19.85 6.41 6.96
CA PRO A 52 -21.25 6.64 7.35
C PRO A 52 -21.48 6.90 8.84
N ARG A 53 -20.64 6.37 9.75
CA ARG A 53 -20.94 6.35 11.19
C ARG A 53 -19.98 7.18 12.05
N LEU A 54 -18.84 7.63 11.53
CA LEU A 54 -17.96 8.49 12.31
C LEU A 54 -18.71 9.77 12.73
N HIS A 55 -18.47 10.22 13.96
CA HIS A 55 -18.99 11.51 14.42
C HIS A 55 -18.62 12.64 13.44
N ALA A 56 -19.57 13.55 13.18
CA ALA A 56 -19.38 14.63 12.21
C ALA A 56 -18.27 15.63 12.62
N ASP A 57 -17.97 15.73 13.92
CA ASP A 57 -16.86 16.53 14.49
C ASP A 57 -15.55 15.73 14.64
N ALA A 58 -15.48 14.52 14.08
CA ALA A 58 -14.27 13.71 14.00
C ALA A 58 -13.75 13.61 12.56
N VAL A 59 -12.43 13.46 12.42
CA VAL A 59 -11.75 13.32 11.12
C VAL A 59 -10.94 12.04 11.13
N ALA A 60 -11.06 11.24 10.07
CA ALA A 60 -10.30 10.00 9.91
C ALA A 60 -9.67 9.91 8.52
N PHE A 61 -8.43 9.44 8.44
CA PHE A 61 -7.72 9.23 7.18
C PHE A 61 -6.73 8.07 7.26
N ALA A 62 -6.49 7.43 6.11
CA ALA A 62 -5.48 6.41 5.97
C ALA A 62 -4.09 7.04 5.86
N VAL A 63 -3.08 6.42 6.47
CA VAL A 63 -1.68 6.81 6.38
C VAL A 63 -0.94 5.80 5.49
N PRO A 64 -0.70 6.12 4.20
CA PRO A 64 -0.14 5.17 3.23
C PRO A 64 1.39 4.98 3.37
N ASN A 65 1.90 4.95 4.60
CA ASN A 65 3.34 4.84 4.86
C ASN A 65 3.88 3.43 4.59
N GLY A 66 3.01 2.41 4.53
CA GLY A 66 3.34 1.02 4.19
C GLY A 66 3.11 0.62 2.72
N GLY A 67 3.66 -0.54 2.32
CA GLY A 67 3.40 -1.14 1.01
C GLY A 67 4.58 -1.14 0.04
N HIS A 68 4.50 -2.04 -0.95
CA HIS A 68 5.54 -2.17 -1.98
C HIS A 68 5.49 -0.99 -2.95
N ARG A 69 6.60 -0.26 -3.02
CA ARG A 69 6.84 0.88 -3.89
C ARG A 69 8.24 0.83 -4.47
N ALA A 70 8.51 1.62 -5.51
CA ALA A 70 9.84 1.70 -6.09
C ALA A 70 10.84 2.30 -5.09
N LYS A 71 12.10 1.85 -5.11
CA LYS A 71 13.14 2.34 -4.18
C LYS A 71 13.27 3.86 -4.17
N ARG A 72 13.18 4.50 -5.34
CA ARG A 72 13.25 5.96 -5.48
C ARG A 72 12.10 6.66 -4.77
N GLU A 73 10.90 6.11 -4.84
CA GLU A 73 9.71 6.64 -4.17
C GLU A 73 9.80 6.47 -2.65
N ALA A 74 10.31 5.32 -2.18
CA ALA A 74 10.56 5.11 -0.76
C ALA A 74 11.58 6.10 -0.17
N ILE A 75 12.61 6.46 -0.94
CA ILE A 75 13.60 7.47 -0.54
C ILE A 75 12.93 8.85 -0.44
N LYS A 76 12.19 9.27 -1.47
CA LYS A 76 11.46 10.56 -1.44
C LYS A 76 10.54 10.68 -0.24
N ILE A 77 9.69 9.68 -0.01
CA ILE A 77 8.76 9.68 1.14
C ILE A 77 9.51 9.81 2.46
N ARG A 78 10.65 9.10 2.61
CA ARG A 78 11.47 9.21 3.82
C ARG A 78 12.06 10.61 3.97
N ASP A 79 12.56 11.19 2.88
CA ASP A 79 13.17 12.52 2.87
C ASP A 79 12.11 13.63 3.10
N GLU A 80 10.84 13.37 2.76
CA GLU A 80 9.66 14.18 3.10
C GLU A 80 9.18 13.99 4.56
N GLY A 81 9.87 13.16 5.36
CA GLY A 81 9.56 12.90 6.78
C GLY A 81 8.75 11.63 7.04
N GLY A 82 8.47 10.83 6.01
CA GLY A 82 7.79 9.55 6.10
C GLY A 82 8.53 8.60 7.04
N SER A 83 7.83 8.13 8.06
CA SER A 83 8.38 7.29 9.11
C SER A 83 7.87 5.86 9.01
N ALA A 84 8.78 4.89 9.19
CA ALA A 84 8.42 3.49 9.20
C ALA A 84 7.57 3.13 10.44
N GLY A 85 6.56 2.28 10.24
CA GLY A 85 5.75 1.74 11.33
C GLY A 85 4.65 2.66 11.86
N VAL A 86 4.38 3.80 11.21
CA VAL A 86 3.17 4.58 11.51
C VAL A 86 1.93 3.72 11.25
N PRO A 87 0.98 3.64 12.19
CA PRO A 87 -0.25 2.86 12.02
C PRO A 87 -1.06 3.30 10.80
N ASP A 88 -1.82 2.36 10.24
CA ASP A 88 -2.51 2.53 8.95
C ASP A 88 -3.60 3.61 8.96
N ILE A 89 -4.22 3.88 10.11
CA ILE A 89 -5.36 4.79 10.23
C ILE A 89 -5.10 5.79 11.37
N CYS A 90 -5.31 7.07 11.08
CA CYS A 90 -5.35 8.16 12.06
C CYS A 90 -6.78 8.68 12.18
N ILE A 91 -7.26 8.86 13.41
CA ILE A 91 -8.53 9.53 13.71
C ILE A 91 -8.27 10.63 14.74
N ILE A 92 -8.85 11.81 14.55
CA ILE A 92 -8.81 12.92 15.51
C ILE A 92 -10.24 13.27 15.89
N TRP A 93 -10.53 13.29 17.19
CA TRP A 93 -11.84 13.69 17.71
C TRP A 93 -11.67 14.44 19.03
N ARG A 94 -12.24 15.64 19.10
CA ARG A 94 -12.27 16.48 20.33
C ARG A 94 -10.89 16.66 21.00
N GLY A 95 -9.87 16.90 20.18
CA GLY A 95 -8.49 17.10 20.64
C GLY A 95 -7.73 15.82 21.00
N VAL A 96 -8.34 14.64 20.84
CA VAL A 96 -7.70 13.34 21.07
C VAL A 96 -7.34 12.69 19.74
N THR A 97 -6.09 12.23 19.62
CA THR A 97 -5.59 11.53 18.44
C THR A 97 -5.56 10.03 18.69
N TYR A 98 -6.19 9.27 17.80
CA TYR A 98 -6.26 7.82 17.79
C TYR A 98 -5.52 7.27 16.59
N PHE A 99 -4.81 6.18 16.78
CA PHE A 99 -4.19 5.40 15.72
C PHE A 99 -4.64 3.95 15.79
N LEU A 100 -5.06 3.42 14.65
CA LEU A 100 -5.43 2.02 14.50
C LEU A 100 -4.53 1.36 13.46
N GLU A 101 -3.80 0.32 13.89
CA GLU A 101 -2.99 -0.54 13.02
C GLU A 101 -3.82 -1.77 12.63
N MET A 102 -3.95 -2.02 11.32
CA MET A 102 -4.74 -3.11 10.77
C MET A 102 -3.88 -4.34 10.50
N LYS A 103 -4.27 -5.49 11.03
CA LYS A 103 -3.60 -6.77 10.80
C LYS A 103 -4.55 -7.79 10.19
N ALA A 104 -4.02 -8.72 9.41
CA ALA A 104 -4.73 -9.95 9.06
C ALA A 104 -4.98 -10.77 10.33
N LEU A 105 -5.92 -11.73 10.30
CA LEU A 105 -6.24 -12.56 11.46
C LEU A 105 -4.99 -13.28 12.05
N LYS A 106 -4.09 -13.70 11.16
CA LYS A 106 -2.79 -14.32 11.51
C LYS A 106 -1.61 -13.34 11.40
N GLY A 107 -1.89 -12.07 11.12
CA GLY A 107 -0.90 -11.00 10.98
C GLY A 107 -0.20 -10.69 12.30
N ARG A 108 1.08 -10.32 12.21
CA ARG A 108 1.91 -9.90 13.35
C ARG A 108 2.33 -8.46 13.21
N VAL A 109 2.34 -7.75 14.34
CA VAL A 109 2.88 -6.40 14.43
C VAL A 109 4.40 -6.46 14.23
N ARG A 110 4.93 -5.61 13.37
CA ARG A 110 6.37 -5.53 13.07
C ARG A 110 7.09 -4.77 14.19
N PRO A 111 8.38 -5.03 14.45
CA PRO A 111 9.15 -4.30 15.47
C PRO A 111 9.08 -2.77 15.31
N ALA A 112 9.18 -2.26 14.08
CA ALA A 112 9.07 -0.81 13.83
C ALA A 112 7.70 -0.22 14.23
N GLN A 113 6.61 -0.99 14.08
CA GLN A 113 5.27 -0.58 14.48
C GLN A 113 5.13 -0.55 16.01
N HIS A 114 5.74 -1.50 16.73
CA HIS A 114 5.80 -1.44 18.19
C HIS A 114 6.52 -0.17 18.69
N VAL A 115 7.68 0.13 18.11
CA VAL A 115 8.46 1.33 18.47
C VAL A 115 7.66 2.60 18.17
N MET A 116 7.04 2.67 17.00
CA MET A 116 6.25 3.85 16.62
C MET A 116 5.03 4.04 17.51
N MET A 117 4.24 3.00 17.78
CA MET A 117 3.11 3.09 18.69
C MET A 117 3.53 3.49 20.11
N ALA A 118 4.69 3.05 20.59
CA ALA A 118 5.23 3.51 21.87
C ALA A 118 5.54 5.01 21.86
N ARG A 119 6.15 5.53 20.78
CA ARG A 119 6.40 6.97 20.60
C ARG A 119 5.12 7.77 20.52
N LEU A 120 4.14 7.31 19.74
CA LEU A 120 2.83 7.96 19.59
C LEU A 120 2.09 8.05 20.93
N ARG A 121 2.10 6.97 21.73
CA ARG A 121 1.56 6.98 23.10
C ARG A 121 2.30 7.96 24.00
N GLY A 122 3.63 8.00 23.93
CA GLY A 122 4.44 8.98 24.66
C GLY A 122 4.15 10.43 24.26
N ALA A 123 3.70 10.66 23.02
CA ALA A 123 3.27 11.96 22.51
C ALA A 123 1.79 12.30 22.80
N GLY A 124 1.07 11.45 23.54
CA GLY A 124 -0.32 11.67 23.95
C GLY A 124 -1.39 11.06 23.05
N ALA A 125 -1.02 10.30 22.01
CA ALA A 125 -1.98 9.60 21.18
C ALA A 125 -2.42 8.26 21.79
N ILE A 126 -3.62 7.81 21.45
CA ILE A 126 -4.13 6.49 21.78
C ILE A 126 -3.86 5.56 20.59
N CYS A 127 -3.27 4.38 20.83
CA CYS A 127 -2.98 3.43 19.75
C CYS A 127 -3.53 2.04 20.07
N ALA A 128 -4.16 1.40 19.08
CA ALA A 128 -4.54 0.00 19.13
C ALA A 128 -4.16 -0.76 17.85
N VAL A 129 -4.14 -2.07 17.97
CA VAL A 129 -3.97 -3.01 16.85
C VAL A 129 -5.29 -3.77 16.73
N ALA A 130 -5.81 -3.90 15.52
CA ALA A 130 -7.01 -4.68 15.25
C ALA A 130 -6.72 -5.76 14.20
N LYS A 131 -7.12 -7.01 14.49
CA LYS A 131 -7.01 -8.13 13.56
C LYS A 131 -8.32 -8.32 12.81
N GLY A 132 -8.32 -7.96 11.53
CA GLY A 132 -9.48 -8.01 10.65
C GLY A 132 -10.51 -6.93 10.97
N LEU A 133 -11.62 -6.98 10.22
CA LEU A 133 -12.66 -5.96 10.26
C LEU A 133 -13.40 -5.90 11.60
N HIS A 134 -13.77 -7.06 12.16
CA HIS A 134 -14.58 -7.12 13.39
C HIS A 134 -13.89 -6.50 14.60
N GLU A 135 -12.60 -6.81 14.83
CA GLU A 135 -11.86 -6.18 15.93
C GLU A 135 -11.69 -4.68 15.71
N ALA A 136 -11.55 -4.23 14.45
CA ALA A 136 -11.41 -2.82 14.14
C ALA A 136 -12.70 -2.05 14.47
N ILE A 137 -13.86 -2.58 14.07
CA ILE A 137 -15.17 -1.99 14.41
C ILE A 137 -15.34 -1.92 15.93
N ALA A 138 -15.12 -3.04 16.63
CA ALA A 138 -15.26 -3.12 18.08
C ALA A 138 -14.33 -2.13 18.79
N GLN A 139 -13.12 -1.90 18.25
CA GLN A 139 -12.18 -0.94 18.82
C GLN A 139 -12.62 0.51 18.60
N LEU A 140 -13.17 0.86 17.44
CA LEU A 140 -13.71 2.20 17.18
C LEU A 140 -14.97 2.47 18.02
N GLU A 141 -15.83 1.47 18.22
CA GLU A 141 -17.00 1.53 19.11
C GLU A 141 -16.57 1.70 20.57
N LYS A 142 -15.55 0.95 21.01
CA LYS A 142 -14.95 1.10 22.34
C LYS A 142 -14.38 2.51 22.59
N TRP A 143 -13.88 3.18 21.55
CA TRP A 143 -13.43 4.57 21.63
C TRP A 143 -14.58 5.59 21.50
N GLY A 144 -15.81 5.14 21.25
CA GLY A 144 -16.96 6.01 21.03
C GLY A 144 -16.86 6.82 19.73
N LEU A 145 -16.07 6.37 18.75
CA LEU A 145 -15.86 7.10 17.50
C LEU A 145 -16.99 6.86 16.49
N LEU A 146 -17.66 5.72 16.57
CA LEU A 146 -18.77 5.37 15.69
C LEU A 146 -20.10 5.60 16.40
N ARG A 147 -20.99 6.33 15.72
CA ARG A 147 -22.39 6.41 16.10
C ARG A 147 -23.09 5.05 15.96
N PRO A 148 -24.16 4.80 16.74
CA PRO A 148 -25.05 3.67 16.53
C PRO A 148 -25.54 3.58 15.08
N ALA A 149 -25.72 2.37 14.58
CA ALA A 149 -26.29 2.17 13.25
C ALA A 149 -27.74 2.69 13.21
N GLY A 150 -28.07 3.52 12.21
CA GLY A 150 -29.42 4.06 12.02
C GLY A 150 -29.65 5.50 12.49
N GLU A 151 -28.64 6.15 13.08
CA GLU A 151 -28.71 7.57 13.46
C GLU A 151 -28.36 8.47 12.25
N ASP A 152 -29.39 9.02 11.60
CA ASP A 152 -29.23 9.87 10.41
C ASP A 152 -28.78 11.29 10.77
N THR A 153 -27.81 11.82 10.03
CA THR A 153 -27.09 13.05 10.44
C THR A 153 -26.51 13.86 9.28
N GLY A 154 -26.93 13.61 8.03
CA GLY A 154 -26.63 14.54 6.93
C GLY A 154 -25.16 14.64 6.48
N ALA A 155 -24.26 13.75 6.94
CA ALA A 155 -22.81 13.79 6.66
C ALA A 155 -22.40 13.54 5.19
N ARG A 156 -23.35 13.53 4.24
CA ARG A 156 -23.07 13.32 2.81
C ARG A 156 -22.36 14.50 2.12
N GLU A 157 -22.22 15.65 2.79
CA GLU A 157 -21.69 16.88 2.16
C GLU A 157 -20.16 17.07 2.23
N ILE A 158 -19.42 16.29 3.03
CA ILE A 158 -17.99 16.59 3.33
C ILE A 158 -17.00 15.81 2.42
N ALA A 159 -17.48 15.11 1.38
CA ALA A 159 -16.67 14.23 0.54
C ALA A 159 -16.79 14.52 -0.97
N ALA A 160 -16.87 15.80 -1.35
CA ALA A 160 -16.76 16.27 -2.74
C ALA A 160 -15.47 17.05 -2.97
#